data_AF-A0A3P6ATS5-F1
#
_entry.id   AF-A0A3P6ATS5-F1
#
_cell.length_a   1.000
_cell.length_b   1.000
_cell.length_c   1.000
_cell.angle_alpha   90.00
_cell.angle_beta   90.00
_cell.angle_gamma   90.00
#
_symmetry.space_group_name_H-M   'P 1'
#
loop_
_entity.id
_entity.type
_entity.pdbx_description
1 polymer ?
#
loop_
_entity_poly.entity_id
_entity_poly.type
_entity_poly.pdbx_seq_one_letter_code
_entity_poly.pdbx_strand_id
1 'polypeptide(L)'
;MRKEIPPPVSTTTVCFENKPLVATLLALSLVMIIWNLPPYYHNLISTAPPCSASPTTTILSTSSSSFSPENFTASLSATPATSPSDPNKRVFQPFGNAAALFVLMGAYRGGPSSFSVVGLASKPIHTFGKPWFKCEYLSNNGTTTRATKAVKILPDWGYGRVYTVVVVNCTFPSNPNSDNSGGKLILNAYYNESPNLFERLTVLEEDAGSYNESKFSPPYPYEYLYCGSSLYGNVSSSRMREWMAYHAWFFGERSHFVFHDAGGISAEVREVLEPWIRAGRVTVQDIRDQAQYDGYYYNQFLIVNDCLHRYRHAAEWTFFFDVDEYIYLPDGNTLESVLAEFSDYTQFTIEQNPMSSVLCLNDSTQGYPRQWGFEKLLFRESRTNIRRDRKYAIQAKNAFATGVHMSENVVGKTLHKTETKIRYYHYHNTITVHEELCREMLPASAKEKVTLYKKLPFVYDDSMKKLVNTIKEFEQKKIGTKDVKHFS
;
A
#
# COMPACT_ATOMS: atom_id res chain seq x y z
N MET A 1 59.63 47.19 -44.50
CA MET A 1 59.03 45.84 -44.34
C MET A 1 59.07 45.49 -42.86
N ARG A 2 57.89 45.40 -42.25
CA ARG A 2 57.67 45.19 -40.81
C ARG A 2 58.16 43.81 -40.37
N LYS A 3 58.93 43.77 -39.27
CA LYS A 3 58.99 42.64 -38.35
C LYS A 3 58.55 43.17 -36.99
N GLU A 4 57.31 42.88 -36.63
CA GLU A 4 56.75 43.21 -35.32
C GLU A 4 57.19 42.17 -34.30
N ILE A 5 57.64 42.65 -33.14
CA ILE A 5 57.98 41.87 -31.95
C ILE A 5 56.71 41.77 -31.11
N PRO A 6 56.22 40.57 -30.76
CA PRO A 6 55.08 40.44 -29.86
C PRO A 6 55.50 40.63 -28.39
N PRO A 7 54.68 41.29 -27.56
CA PRO A 7 54.85 41.31 -26.10
C PRO A 7 54.43 39.97 -25.48
N PRO A 8 54.85 39.68 -24.23
CA PRO A 8 54.82 38.32 -23.69
C PRO A 8 53.42 37.84 -23.31
N VAL A 9 53.23 36.54 -23.52
CA VAL A 9 52.05 35.74 -23.13
C VAL A 9 51.99 35.67 -21.60
N SER A 10 50.93 36.24 -21.02
CA SER A 10 50.53 35.96 -19.65
C SER A 10 49.86 34.58 -19.60
N THR A 11 50.57 33.58 -19.10
CA THR A 11 49.98 32.31 -18.68
C THR A 11 49.27 32.52 -17.35
N THR A 12 47.96 32.74 -17.39
CA THR A 12 47.09 32.57 -16.23
C THR A 12 46.99 31.09 -15.87
N THR A 13 47.97 30.61 -15.10
CA THR A 13 47.81 29.39 -14.30
C THR A 13 46.69 29.64 -13.29
N VAL A 14 45.50 29.11 -13.59
CA VAL A 14 44.42 28.96 -12.62
C VAL A 14 44.90 27.94 -11.59
N CYS A 15 45.46 28.42 -10.49
CA CYS A 15 45.62 27.63 -9.28
C CYS A 15 44.22 27.30 -8.77
N PHE A 16 43.69 26.14 -9.13
CA PHE A 16 42.56 25.56 -8.43
C PHE A 16 42.98 25.40 -6.96
N GLU A 17 42.36 26.16 -6.06
CA GLU A 17 42.50 25.91 -4.65
C GLU A 17 41.94 24.51 -4.38
N ASN A 18 42.83 23.55 -4.10
CA ASN A 18 42.44 22.17 -3.80
C ASN A 18 41.61 22.06 -2.51
N LYS A 19 41.66 23.08 -1.64
CA LYS A 19 40.99 23.10 -0.33
C LYS A 19 39.45 23.10 -0.44
N PRO A 20 38.80 24.00 -1.20
CA PRO A 20 37.35 23.96 -1.38
C PRO A 20 36.88 22.71 -2.12
N LEU A 21 37.63 22.20 -3.10
CA LEU A 21 37.29 20.97 -3.80
C LEU A 21 37.30 19.75 -2.86
N VAL A 22 38.36 19.62 -2.05
CA VAL A 22 38.48 18.53 -1.06
C VAL A 22 37.40 18.65 0.03
N ALA A 23 37.10 19.88 0.49
CA ALA A 23 36.03 20.10 1.47
C ALA A 23 34.65 19.71 0.90
N THR A 24 34.39 20.03 -0.37
CA THR A 24 33.13 19.69 -1.06
C THR A 24 33.01 18.18 -1.25
N LEU A 25 34.10 17.52 -1.64
CA LEU A 25 34.15 16.06 -1.77
C LEU A 25 33.96 15.35 -0.43
N LEU A 26 34.59 15.84 0.65
CA LEU A 26 34.41 15.30 2.00
C LEU A 26 32.98 15.48 2.50
N ALA A 27 32.36 16.64 2.26
CA ALA A 27 30.97 16.90 2.61
C ALA A 27 30.00 15.97 1.85
N LEU A 28 30.20 15.80 0.54
CA LEU A 28 29.44 14.86 -0.28
C LEU A 28 29.63 13.41 0.18
N SER A 29 30.87 13.03 0.52
CA SER A 29 31.18 11.70 1.06
C SER A 29 30.44 11.45 2.38
N LEU A 30 30.43 12.44 3.28
CA LEU A 30 29.76 12.34 4.58
C LEU A 30 28.25 12.24 4.43
N VAL A 31 27.65 13.00 3.51
CA VAL A 31 26.22 12.90 3.18
C VAL A 31 25.90 11.53 2.61
N MET A 32 26.71 11.00 1.70
CA MET A 32 26.53 9.66 1.14
C MET A 32 26.69 8.57 2.20
N ILE A 33 27.62 8.71 3.15
CA ILE A 33 27.77 7.77 4.28
C ILE A 33 26.53 7.83 5.17
N ILE A 34 26.07 9.02 5.57
CA ILE A 34 24.86 9.19 6.39
C ILE A 34 23.62 8.63 5.69
N TRP A 35 23.53 8.77 4.37
CA TRP A 35 22.41 8.23 3.57
C TRP A 35 22.47 6.70 3.42
N ASN A 36 23.66 6.11 3.46
CA ASN A 36 23.86 4.64 3.36
C ASN A 36 23.96 3.94 4.73
N LEU A 37 23.94 4.68 5.84
CA LEU A 37 23.78 4.08 7.16
C LEU A 37 22.31 3.63 7.32
N PRO A 38 22.04 2.33 7.59
CA PRO A 38 20.69 1.86 7.87
C PRO A 38 20.11 2.59 9.10
N PRO A 39 18.80 2.81 9.19
CA PRO A 39 18.20 3.50 10.33
C PRO A 39 18.23 2.59 11.57
N TYR A 40 19.35 2.58 12.30
CA TYR A 40 19.48 1.91 13.60
C TYR A 40 19.04 2.78 14.79
N TYR A 41 18.11 3.73 14.57
CA TYR A 41 17.64 4.61 15.64
C TYR A 41 16.49 4.04 16.48
N HIS A 42 16.10 2.77 16.30
CA HIS A 42 15.07 2.14 17.13
C HIS A 42 15.58 1.24 18.28
N ASN A 43 16.88 0.96 18.37
CA ASN A 43 17.42 0.06 19.41
C ASN A 43 18.19 0.75 20.55
N LEU A 44 18.20 2.09 20.62
CA LEU A 44 18.90 2.84 21.67
C LEU A 44 18.01 3.29 22.84
N ILE A 45 16.70 3.00 22.78
CA ILE A 45 15.75 3.29 23.88
C ILE A 45 14.82 2.10 24.06
N SER A 46 15.38 0.96 24.45
CA SER A 46 14.62 -0.14 25.05
C SER A 46 15.46 -0.77 26.16
N THR A 47 15.26 -0.30 27.38
CA THR A 47 15.73 -0.94 28.59
C THR A 47 14.73 -2.03 28.98
N ALA A 48 14.84 -3.20 28.36
CA ALA A 48 14.24 -4.44 28.85
C ALA A 48 15.35 -5.50 28.94
N PRO A 49 15.58 -6.13 30.11
CA PRO A 49 16.65 -7.10 30.26
C PRO A 49 16.34 -8.39 29.48
N PRO A 50 17.32 -9.01 28.79
CA PRO A 50 17.11 -10.29 28.14
C PRO A 50 17.08 -11.43 29.17
N CYS A 51 15.95 -12.14 29.24
CA CYS A 51 15.85 -13.41 29.97
C CYS A 51 16.84 -14.43 29.39
N SER A 52 17.72 -14.94 30.24
CA SER A 52 18.66 -16.00 29.91
C SER A 52 17.95 -17.36 29.89
N ALA A 53 17.97 -18.05 28.75
CA ALA A 53 17.61 -19.46 28.65
C ALA A 53 18.90 -20.27 28.40
N SER A 54 19.18 -21.22 29.31
CA SER A 54 20.33 -22.12 29.24
C SER A 54 20.14 -23.17 28.13
N PRO A 55 21.19 -23.55 27.38
CA PRO A 55 21.10 -24.62 26.40
C PRO A 55 21.35 -25.99 27.07
N THR A 56 20.31 -26.81 27.19
CA THR A 56 20.47 -28.22 27.54
C THR A 56 21.00 -28.97 26.32
N THR A 57 22.21 -29.48 26.46
CA THR A 57 22.95 -30.27 25.48
C THR A 57 22.32 -31.66 25.37
N THR A 58 21.84 -32.04 24.18
CA THR A 58 21.56 -33.46 23.88
C THR A 58 22.47 -33.89 22.73
N ILE A 59 23.37 -34.80 23.06
CA ILE A 59 24.36 -35.41 22.17
C ILE A 59 23.63 -36.41 21.26
N LEU A 60 23.73 -36.23 19.95
CA LEU A 60 23.41 -37.27 18.97
C LEU A 60 24.68 -37.61 18.18
N SER A 61 25.03 -38.89 18.25
CA SER A 61 26.18 -39.57 17.67
C SER A 61 26.27 -39.40 16.17
N THR A 62 27.42 -38.94 15.69
CA THR A 62 27.84 -38.90 14.30
C THR A 62 28.33 -40.29 13.83
N SER A 63 27.62 -40.89 12.89
CA SER A 63 28.16 -41.96 12.05
C SER A 63 28.58 -41.36 10.70
N SER A 64 29.89 -41.35 10.44
CA SER A 64 30.50 -40.90 9.19
C SER A 64 30.28 -41.92 8.07
N SER A 65 29.54 -41.53 7.04
CA SER A 65 29.58 -42.18 5.73
C SER A 65 29.94 -41.13 4.67
N SER A 66 31.12 -41.32 4.09
CA SER A 66 31.68 -40.61 2.95
C SER A 66 30.77 -40.68 1.72
N PHE A 67 30.39 -39.54 1.16
CA PHE A 67 29.75 -39.43 -0.15
C PHE A 67 30.53 -38.48 -1.06
N SER A 68 30.81 -38.98 -2.26
CA SER A 68 31.48 -38.34 -3.39
C SER A 68 30.64 -37.20 -3.99
N PRO A 69 31.24 -36.24 -4.72
CA PRO A 69 30.52 -35.10 -5.27
C PRO A 69 29.79 -35.50 -6.56
N GLU A 70 28.48 -35.72 -6.49
CA GLU A 70 27.62 -35.81 -7.67
C GLU A 70 26.87 -34.49 -7.92
N ASN A 71 26.79 -34.16 -9.21
CA ASN A 71 26.28 -32.93 -9.80
C ASN A 71 24.94 -32.45 -9.23
N PHE A 72 24.94 -31.22 -8.70
CA PHE A 72 23.73 -30.45 -8.39
C PHE A 72 23.05 -29.96 -9.67
N THR A 73 22.28 -30.85 -10.30
CA THR A 73 21.13 -30.46 -11.14
C THR A 73 19.86 -30.86 -10.40
N ALA A 74 19.55 -30.14 -9.32
CA ALA A 74 18.25 -30.23 -8.67
C ALA A 74 17.32 -29.20 -9.31
N SER A 75 16.60 -29.66 -10.35
CA SER A 75 15.33 -29.09 -10.74
C SER A 75 14.39 -29.20 -9.53
N LEU A 76 14.23 -28.11 -8.77
CA LEU A 76 13.12 -27.92 -7.85
C LEU A 76 11.85 -27.76 -8.71
N SER A 77 11.31 -28.91 -9.13
CA SER A 77 9.99 -28.99 -9.74
C SER A 77 8.99 -28.45 -8.72
N ALA A 78 8.53 -27.22 -8.92
CA ALA A 78 7.46 -26.63 -8.16
C ALA A 78 6.25 -27.57 -8.25
N THR A 79 5.88 -28.17 -7.12
CA THR A 79 4.61 -28.86 -6.95
C THR A 79 3.48 -27.94 -7.39
N PRO A 80 2.45 -28.42 -8.11
CA PRO A 80 1.31 -27.60 -8.50
C PRO A 80 0.71 -26.97 -7.25
N ALA A 81 0.54 -25.65 -7.27
CA ALA A 81 -0.09 -24.91 -6.19
C ALA A 81 -1.52 -25.44 -6.00
N THR A 82 -1.74 -26.26 -4.97
CA THR A 82 -3.08 -26.48 -4.42
C THR A 82 -3.66 -25.11 -4.11
N SER A 83 -4.81 -24.80 -4.70
CA SER A 83 -5.57 -23.59 -4.36
C SER A 83 -5.73 -23.54 -2.83
N PRO A 84 -5.45 -22.39 -2.19
CA PRO A 84 -5.58 -22.29 -0.75
C PRO A 84 -7.01 -22.66 -0.34
N SER A 85 -7.15 -23.43 0.74
CA SER A 85 -8.46 -23.82 1.27
C SER A 85 -9.33 -22.62 1.65
N ASP A 86 -8.70 -21.49 1.95
CA ASP A 86 -9.34 -20.20 2.17
C ASP A 86 -9.10 -19.26 0.96
N PRO A 87 -10.15 -18.84 0.23
CA PRO A 87 -10.03 -17.92 -0.91
C PRO A 87 -9.51 -16.52 -0.53
N ASN A 88 -9.53 -16.17 0.76
CA ASN A 88 -9.03 -14.90 1.27
C ASN A 88 -7.57 -14.96 1.72
N LYS A 89 -6.95 -16.14 1.80
CA LYS A 89 -5.52 -16.25 2.11
C LYS A 89 -4.68 -15.96 0.87
N ARG A 90 -3.70 -15.07 1.00
CA ARG A 90 -2.75 -14.74 -0.05
C ARG A 90 -1.48 -15.57 0.09
N VAL A 91 -1.09 -16.17 -1.03
CA VAL A 91 0.07 -17.06 -1.12
C VAL A 91 1.17 -16.34 -1.88
N PHE A 92 2.41 -16.49 -1.40
CA PHE A 92 3.60 -15.90 -1.98
C PHE A 92 4.48 -17.02 -2.51
N GLN A 93 4.60 -17.12 -3.83
CA GLN A 93 5.30 -18.22 -4.49
C GLN A 93 6.65 -17.73 -5.02
N PRO A 94 7.78 -18.10 -4.41
CA PRO A 94 9.10 -17.69 -4.87
C PRO A 94 9.55 -18.54 -6.07
N PHE A 95 10.17 -17.89 -7.04
CA PHE A 95 10.78 -18.51 -8.21
C PHE A 95 12.21 -18.00 -8.39
N GLY A 96 13.09 -18.92 -8.77
CA GLY A 96 14.52 -18.66 -8.96
C GLY A 96 15.38 -18.85 -7.72
N ASN A 97 16.65 -18.43 -7.83
CA ASN A 97 17.68 -18.68 -6.81
C ASN A 97 17.47 -17.87 -5.52
N ALA A 98 17.92 -18.41 -4.37
CA ALA A 98 18.01 -17.86 -3.01
C ALA A 98 17.21 -16.57 -2.67
N ALA A 99 17.50 -15.43 -3.30
CA ALA A 99 16.78 -14.17 -3.10
C ALA A 99 15.49 -14.01 -3.93
N ALA A 100 15.07 -15.07 -4.63
CA ALA A 100 14.02 -15.13 -5.65
C ALA A 100 14.18 -14.10 -6.79
N LEU A 101 14.16 -14.57 -8.04
CA LEU A 101 14.02 -13.68 -9.19
C LEU A 101 12.65 -12.99 -9.16
N PHE A 102 11.62 -13.74 -8.77
CA PHE A 102 10.26 -13.25 -8.66
C PHE A 102 9.50 -14.02 -7.59
N VAL A 103 8.76 -13.31 -6.74
CA VAL A 103 7.84 -13.87 -5.75
C VAL A 103 6.44 -13.48 -6.20
N LEU A 104 5.71 -14.42 -6.77
CA LEU A 104 4.36 -14.20 -7.26
C LEU A 104 3.39 -14.07 -6.08
N MET A 105 2.62 -12.98 -6.04
CA MET A 105 1.47 -12.83 -5.12
C MET A 105 0.13 -13.04 -5.86
N GLY A 106 0.04 -12.61 -7.11
CA GLY A 106 -1.15 -12.81 -7.92
C GLY A 106 -1.00 -12.33 -9.36
N ALA A 107 -1.85 -12.84 -10.24
CA ALA A 107 -1.99 -12.34 -11.60
C ALA A 107 -3.47 -12.17 -11.94
N TYR A 108 -3.77 -11.17 -12.75
CA TYR A 108 -5.12 -10.68 -12.94
C TYR A 108 -5.35 -10.34 -14.40
N ARG A 109 -6.51 -10.74 -14.93
CA ARG A 109 -6.96 -10.26 -16.23
C ARG A 109 -7.37 -8.80 -16.11
N GLY A 110 -6.64 -7.92 -16.79
CA GLY A 110 -6.85 -6.48 -16.79
C GLY A 110 -7.84 -5.98 -17.83
N GLY A 111 -8.24 -6.84 -18.77
CA GLY A 111 -9.18 -6.55 -19.86
C GLY A 111 -9.24 -7.70 -20.88
N PRO A 112 -9.87 -7.48 -22.05
CA PRO A 112 -9.96 -8.50 -23.10
C PRO A 112 -8.60 -9.03 -23.58
N SER A 113 -7.58 -8.19 -23.67
CA SER A 113 -6.24 -8.58 -24.16
C SER A 113 -5.09 -8.20 -23.23
N SER A 114 -5.38 -7.89 -21.96
CA SER A 114 -4.35 -7.43 -21.01
C SER A 114 -4.40 -8.20 -19.69
N PHE A 115 -3.23 -8.36 -19.09
CA PHE A 115 -3.04 -9.00 -17.80
C PHE A 115 -2.01 -8.24 -16.96
N SER A 116 -2.13 -8.31 -15.64
CA SER A 116 -1.18 -7.73 -14.70
C SER A 116 -0.72 -8.80 -13.73
N VAL A 117 0.59 -9.02 -13.66
CA VAL A 117 1.23 -9.94 -12.71
C VAL A 117 1.89 -9.11 -11.61
N VAL A 118 1.53 -9.37 -10.36
CA VAL A 118 1.95 -8.61 -9.19
C VAL A 118 2.80 -9.50 -8.29
N GLY A 119 3.97 -9.01 -7.90
CA GLY A 119 4.89 -9.75 -7.07
C GLY A 119 5.98 -8.90 -6.45
N LEU A 120 6.84 -9.56 -5.70
CA LEU A 120 8.10 -9.00 -5.21
C LEU A 120 9.26 -9.54 -6.04
N ALA A 121 10.37 -8.82 -6.06
CA ALA A 121 11.61 -9.32 -6.63
C ALA A 121 12.81 -8.81 -5.83
N SER A 122 13.91 -9.55 -5.89
CA SER A 122 15.17 -9.12 -5.29
C SER A 122 15.59 -7.74 -5.80
N LYS A 123 15.70 -6.76 -4.90
CA LYS A 123 16.14 -5.40 -5.24
C LYS A 123 17.55 -5.40 -5.84
N PRO A 124 18.56 -6.11 -5.30
CA PRO A 124 19.88 -6.21 -5.94
C PRO A 124 19.83 -6.75 -7.38
N ILE A 125 19.05 -7.80 -7.64
CA ILE A 125 18.91 -8.32 -9.02
C ILE A 125 18.29 -7.24 -9.92
N HIS A 126 17.28 -6.52 -9.43
CA HIS A 126 16.65 -5.44 -10.18
C HIS A 126 17.59 -4.27 -10.47
N THR A 127 18.46 -3.91 -9.53
CA THR A 127 19.43 -2.82 -9.68
C THR A 127 20.58 -3.20 -10.61
N PHE A 128 21.17 -4.38 -10.44
CA PHE A 128 22.42 -4.75 -11.13
C PHE A 128 22.21 -5.70 -12.31
N GLY A 129 21.29 -6.67 -12.19
CA GLY A 129 20.99 -7.64 -13.23
C GLY A 129 20.11 -7.10 -14.35
N LYS A 130 19.28 -6.09 -14.06
CA LYS A 130 18.30 -5.50 -15.00
C LYS A 130 17.38 -6.57 -15.64
N PRO A 131 16.63 -7.33 -14.82
CA PRO A 131 15.75 -8.38 -15.31
C PRO A 131 14.65 -7.81 -16.21
N TRP A 132 14.21 -8.62 -17.17
CA TRP A 132 13.14 -8.31 -18.10
C TRP A 132 12.19 -9.50 -18.24
N PHE A 133 11.03 -9.28 -18.85
CA PHE A 133 9.92 -10.24 -18.83
C PHE A 133 9.32 -10.45 -20.22
N LYS A 134 8.78 -11.64 -20.46
CA LYS A 134 7.89 -11.96 -21.59
C LYS A 134 6.66 -12.69 -21.08
N CYS A 135 5.51 -12.42 -21.69
CA CYS A 135 4.29 -13.13 -21.36
C CYS A 135 3.81 -13.96 -22.56
N GLU A 136 3.35 -15.17 -22.28
CA GLU A 136 2.75 -16.08 -23.25
C GLU A 136 1.42 -16.57 -22.70
N TYR A 137 0.44 -16.83 -23.56
CA TYR A 137 -0.80 -17.48 -23.18
C TYR A 137 -0.88 -18.83 -23.89
N LEU A 138 -1.00 -19.90 -23.12
CA LEU A 138 -1.16 -21.27 -23.60
C LEU A 138 -2.65 -21.62 -23.52
N SER A 139 -3.34 -21.61 -24.66
CA SER A 139 -4.74 -22.06 -24.71
C SER A 139 -4.82 -23.57 -24.48
N ASN A 140 -5.91 -24.03 -23.87
CA ASN A 140 -6.21 -25.45 -23.73
C ASN A 140 -6.34 -26.17 -25.09
N ASN A 141 -6.61 -25.43 -26.16
CA ASN A 141 -6.63 -25.94 -27.54
C ASN A 141 -5.23 -26.13 -28.15
N GLY A 142 -4.17 -25.92 -27.37
CA GLY A 142 -2.77 -26.14 -27.78
C GLY A 142 -2.12 -24.97 -28.53
N THR A 143 -2.82 -23.85 -28.71
CA THR A 143 -2.25 -22.65 -29.33
C THR A 143 -1.50 -21.81 -28.31
N THR A 144 -0.37 -21.23 -28.72
CA THR A 144 0.42 -20.31 -27.90
C THR A 144 0.39 -18.93 -28.52
N THR A 145 -0.12 -17.94 -27.79
CA THR A 145 -0.07 -16.53 -28.20
C THR A 145 0.96 -15.80 -27.36
N ARG A 146 1.79 -14.96 -28.00
CA ARG A 146 2.75 -14.13 -27.29
C ARG A 146 2.21 -12.73 -27.09
N ALA A 147 2.46 -12.15 -25.92
CA ALA A 147 2.17 -10.75 -25.68
C ALA A 147 3.03 -9.88 -26.61
N THR A 148 2.42 -8.84 -27.20
CA THR A 148 3.15 -7.82 -27.96
C THR A 148 4.04 -6.97 -27.06
N LYS A 149 3.62 -6.77 -25.81
CA LYS A 149 4.34 -5.97 -24.82
C LYS A 149 4.26 -6.60 -23.44
N ALA A 150 5.38 -6.62 -22.74
CA ALA A 150 5.47 -6.92 -21.31
C ALA A 150 6.20 -5.77 -20.62
N VAL A 151 5.46 -4.93 -19.90
CA VAL A 151 6.00 -3.73 -19.26
C VAL A 151 6.24 -4.00 -17.79
N LYS A 152 7.50 -3.89 -17.38
CA LYS A 152 7.91 -3.90 -15.96
C LYS A 152 7.69 -2.53 -15.34
N ILE A 153 6.98 -2.48 -14.22
CA ILE A 153 6.72 -1.27 -13.43
C ILE A 153 7.19 -1.51 -12.00
N LEU A 154 7.90 -0.54 -11.42
CA LEU A 154 8.36 -0.55 -10.02
C LEU A 154 7.60 0.55 -9.25
N PRO A 155 6.41 0.23 -8.70
CA PRO A 155 5.53 1.25 -8.10
C PRO A 155 5.97 1.72 -6.72
N ASP A 156 6.98 1.07 -6.13
CA ASP A 156 7.50 1.42 -4.81
C ASP A 156 8.54 2.56 -4.84
N TRP A 157 8.81 3.15 -6.00
CA TRP A 157 9.73 4.29 -6.19
C TRP A 157 11.10 4.13 -5.51
N GLY A 158 11.58 2.89 -5.38
CA GLY A 158 12.87 2.59 -4.76
C GLY A 158 12.85 2.46 -3.23
N TYR A 159 11.68 2.59 -2.59
CA TYR A 159 11.49 2.36 -1.14
C TYR A 159 11.68 0.91 -0.73
N GLY A 160 11.62 -0.05 -1.66
CA GLY A 160 11.86 -1.46 -1.39
C GLY A 160 13.16 -1.70 -0.60
N ARG A 161 13.19 -2.74 0.24
CA ARG A 161 14.35 -3.11 1.06
C ARG A 161 15.15 -4.21 0.38
N VAL A 162 15.16 -5.42 0.93
CA VAL A 162 15.71 -6.61 0.24
C VAL A 162 14.88 -6.91 -1.00
N TYR A 163 13.57 -6.74 -0.89
CA TYR A 163 12.61 -6.92 -1.97
C TYR A 163 12.01 -5.59 -2.43
N THR A 164 11.82 -5.46 -3.74
CA THR A 164 11.11 -4.37 -4.41
C THR A 164 9.83 -4.91 -5.05
N VAL A 165 8.82 -4.07 -5.18
CA VAL A 165 7.56 -4.44 -5.82
C VAL A 165 7.70 -4.39 -7.33
N VAL A 166 7.17 -5.40 -8.01
CA VAL A 166 7.15 -5.49 -9.47
C VAL A 166 5.73 -5.76 -9.94
N VAL A 167 5.26 -4.91 -10.84
CA VAL A 167 4.06 -5.17 -11.63
C VAL A 167 4.49 -5.39 -13.07
N VAL A 168 4.13 -6.54 -13.65
CA VAL A 168 4.35 -6.84 -15.07
C VAL A 168 3.00 -6.74 -15.79
N ASN A 169 2.85 -5.72 -16.63
CA ASN A 169 1.68 -5.56 -17.47
C ASN A 169 1.91 -6.23 -18.84
N CYS A 170 1.19 -7.30 -19.12
CA CYS A 170 1.22 -8.04 -20.36
C CYS A 170 0.08 -7.56 -21.28
N THR A 171 0.39 -7.21 -22.53
CA THR A 171 -0.60 -6.82 -23.54
C THR A 171 -0.47 -7.73 -24.76
N PHE A 172 -1.58 -8.33 -25.17
CA PHE A 172 -1.70 -9.24 -26.31
C PHE A 172 -2.31 -8.51 -27.52
N PRO A 173 -2.05 -8.97 -28.75
CA PRO A 173 -2.57 -8.31 -29.96
C PRO A 173 -4.10 -8.42 -30.06
N SER A 174 -4.69 -9.49 -29.52
CA SER A 174 -6.11 -9.77 -29.41
C SER A 174 -6.39 -10.52 -28.11
N ASN A 175 -7.66 -10.80 -27.79
CA ASN A 175 -7.99 -11.64 -26.64
C ASN A 175 -7.45 -13.07 -26.87
N PRO A 176 -6.48 -13.55 -26.06
CA PRO A 176 -5.90 -14.88 -26.27
C PRO A 176 -6.81 -16.04 -25.83
N ASN A 177 -7.95 -15.75 -25.19
CA ASN A 177 -8.97 -16.71 -24.76
C ASN A 177 -10.35 -16.33 -25.32
N SER A 178 -10.40 -15.90 -26.59
CA SER A 178 -11.64 -15.42 -27.23
C SER A 178 -12.66 -16.53 -27.46
N ASP A 179 -12.22 -17.79 -27.55
CA ASP A 179 -13.07 -18.97 -27.67
C ASP A 179 -13.56 -19.49 -26.30
N ASN A 180 -13.13 -18.87 -25.21
CA ASN A 180 -13.44 -19.24 -23.83
C ASN A 180 -13.10 -20.72 -23.51
N SER A 181 -12.13 -21.30 -24.21
CA SER A 181 -11.65 -22.67 -23.99
C SER A 181 -10.82 -22.81 -22.71
N GLY A 182 -10.41 -21.68 -22.13
CA GLY A 182 -9.50 -21.63 -21.00
C GLY A 182 -8.04 -21.76 -21.41
N GLY A 183 -7.15 -21.59 -20.45
CA GLY A 183 -5.72 -21.61 -20.71
C GLY A 183 -4.90 -21.02 -19.57
N LYS A 184 -3.59 -20.90 -19.83
CA LYS A 184 -2.59 -20.52 -18.83
C LYS A 184 -1.82 -19.30 -19.28
N LEU A 185 -1.77 -18.29 -18.42
CA LEU A 185 -0.82 -17.19 -18.57
C LEU A 185 0.53 -17.64 -18.02
N ILE A 186 1.54 -17.59 -18.88
CA ILE A 186 2.93 -17.90 -18.56
C ILE A 186 3.74 -16.61 -18.52
N LEU A 187 4.48 -16.40 -17.43
CA LEU A 187 5.48 -15.36 -17.30
C LEU A 187 6.86 -15.99 -17.45
N ASN A 188 7.64 -15.52 -18.42
CA ASN A 188 9.07 -15.82 -18.52
C ASN A 188 9.85 -14.64 -17.92
N ALA A 189 10.53 -14.87 -16.80
CA ALA A 189 11.30 -13.87 -16.07
C ALA A 189 12.80 -14.12 -16.29
N TYR A 190 13.50 -13.16 -16.89
CA TYR A 190 14.91 -13.28 -17.25
C TYR A 190 15.79 -12.59 -16.22
N TYR A 191 16.90 -13.21 -15.82
CA TYR A 191 17.78 -12.67 -14.77
C TYR A 191 18.55 -11.42 -15.19
N ASN A 192 18.89 -11.33 -16.48
CA ASN A 192 19.64 -10.21 -17.05
C ASN A 192 19.35 -10.03 -18.54
N GLU A 193 20.07 -9.13 -19.21
CA GLU A 193 19.91 -8.84 -20.64
C GLU A 193 20.08 -10.08 -21.55
N SER A 194 20.80 -11.12 -21.09
CA SER A 194 20.91 -12.40 -21.79
C SER A 194 19.59 -13.19 -21.73
N PRO A 195 19.11 -13.72 -22.88
CA PRO A 195 17.91 -14.54 -22.92
C PRO A 195 18.13 -15.99 -22.46
N ASN A 196 19.35 -16.36 -22.06
CA ASN A 196 19.71 -17.77 -21.85
C ASN A 196 19.23 -18.34 -20.51
N LEU A 197 19.07 -17.49 -19.49
CA LEU A 197 18.68 -17.91 -18.14
C LEU A 197 17.39 -17.18 -17.72
N PHE A 198 16.33 -17.96 -17.54
CA PHE A 198 15.03 -17.44 -17.14
C PHE A 198 14.24 -18.47 -16.35
N GLU A 199 13.35 -17.98 -15.51
CA GLU A 199 12.32 -18.76 -14.85
C GLU A 199 11.06 -18.74 -15.73
N ARG A 200 10.39 -19.89 -15.89
CA ARG A 200 9.11 -20.01 -16.58
C ARG A 200 8.01 -20.32 -15.55
N LEU A 201 7.12 -19.36 -15.33
CA LEU A 201 6.10 -19.42 -14.29
C LEU A 201 4.71 -19.53 -14.92
N THR A 202 3.88 -20.46 -14.44
CA THR A 202 2.42 -20.36 -14.67
C THR A 202 1.85 -19.43 -13.61
N VAL A 203 1.37 -18.26 -14.03
CA VAL A 203 0.98 -17.19 -13.09
C VAL A 203 -0.54 -17.03 -12.96
N LEU A 204 -1.31 -17.47 -13.95
CA LEU A 204 -2.76 -17.49 -13.94
C LEU A 204 -3.25 -18.68 -14.78
N GLU A 205 -4.31 -19.34 -14.32
CA GLU A 205 -5.07 -20.33 -15.08
C GLU A 205 -6.51 -19.83 -15.20
N GLU A 206 -7.05 -19.86 -16.40
CA GLU A 206 -8.45 -19.56 -16.70
C GLU A 206 -9.16 -20.86 -17.05
N ASP A 207 -10.24 -21.17 -16.32
CA ASP A 207 -11.07 -22.33 -16.60
C ASP A 207 -11.87 -22.12 -17.89
N ALA A 208 -12.22 -23.22 -18.56
CA ALA A 208 -13.14 -23.18 -19.70
C ALA A 208 -14.48 -22.57 -19.26
N GLY A 209 -14.98 -21.59 -20.04
CA GLY A 209 -16.22 -20.87 -19.73
C GLY A 209 -16.09 -19.73 -18.71
N SER A 210 -14.94 -19.53 -18.05
CA SER A 210 -14.81 -18.52 -16.99
C SER A 210 -14.63 -17.08 -17.50
N TYR A 211 -14.19 -16.90 -18.75
CA TYR A 211 -14.00 -15.58 -19.33
C TYR A 211 -15.35 -14.91 -19.59
N ASN A 212 -15.52 -13.70 -19.06
CA ASN A 212 -16.70 -12.87 -19.30
C ASN A 212 -16.26 -11.43 -19.59
N GLU A 213 -16.42 -11.02 -20.85
CA GLU A 213 -16.06 -9.68 -21.32
C GLU A 213 -16.88 -8.57 -20.66
N SER A 214 -18.13 -8.85 -20.28
CA SER A 214 -19.02 -7.83 -19.68
C SER A 214 -18.49 -7.31 -18.35
N LYS A 215 -17.58 -8.03 -17.67
CA LYS A 215 -16.96 -7.61 -16.41
C LYS A 215 -16.00 -6.42 -16.58
N PHE A 216 -15.56 -6.11 -17.80
CA PHE A 216 -14.62 -5.02 -18.08
C PHE A 216 -15.30 -3.69 -18.44
N SER A 217 -16.63 -3.65 -18.35
CA SER A 217 -17.45 -2.48 -18.66
C SER A 217 -18.50 -2.25 -17.57
N PRO A 218 -18.95 -1.01 -17.35
CA PRO A 218 -20.08 -0.73 -16.47
C PRO A 218 -21.37 -1.43 -16.94
N PRO A 219 -22.35 -1.69 -16.04
CA PRO A 219 -22.36 -1.30 -14.63
C PRO A 219 -21.49 -2.20 -13.74
N TYR A 220 -20.71 -1.59 -12.86
CA TYR A 220 -19.92 -2.31 -11.88
C TYR A 220 -20.75 -2.67 -10.63
N PRO A 221 -20.38 -3.73 -9.88
CA PRO A 221 -21.11 -4.11 -8.68
C PRO A 221 -21.09 -3.01 -7.61
N TYR A 222 -20.00 -2.24 -7.53
CA TYR A 222 -19.83 -1.15 -6.58
C TYR A 222 -19.69 0.19 -7.29
N GLU A 223 -20.06 1.27 -6.60
CA GLU A 223 -19.71 2.64 -6.98
C GLU A 223 -18.35 3.00 -6.39
N TYR A 224 -18.13 2.61 -5.13
CA TYR A 224 -16.89 2.91 -4.39
C TYR A 224 -16.24 1.65 -3.85
N LEU A 225 -14.92 1.55 -4.01
CA LEU A 225 -14.10 0.52 -3.39
C LEU A 225 -13.07 1.16 -2.49
N TYR A 226 -12.86 0.58 -1.31
CA TYR A 226 -11.71 0.88 -0.47
C TYR A 226 -10.66 -0.24 -0.59
N CYS A 227 -9.43 0.14 -0.94
CA CYS A 227 -8.26 -0.72 -0.90
C CYS A 227 -7.28 -0.21 0.16
N GLY A 228 -7.30 -0.85 1.33
CA GLY A 228 -6.41 -0.47 2.43
C GLY A 228 -4.99 -1.02 2.30
N SER A 229 -4.04 -0.31 2.90
CA SER A 229 -2.68 -0.80 3.15
C SER A 229 -2.67 -1.97 4.15
N SER A 230 -1.52 -2.60 4.35
CA SER A 230 -1.33 -3.69 5.33
C SER A 230 -1.68 -3.24 6.75
N LEU A 231 -2.63 -3.95 7.38
CA LEU A 231 -2.94 -3.78 8.80
C LEU A 231 -1.98 -4.63 9.63
N TYR A 232 -1.15 -3.96 10.44
CA TYR A 232 -0.15 -4.58 11.29
C TYR A 232 -0.20 -4.01 12.71
N GLY A 233 0.27 -4.80 13.68
CA GLY A 233 0.44 -4.37 15.06
C GLY A 233 -0.86 -4.52 15.85
N ASN A 234 -0.93 -3.89 17.02
CA ASN A 234 -2.07 -4.07 17.91
C ASN A 234 -3.21 -3.08 17.58
N VAL A 235 -3.92 -3.29 16.46
CA VAL A 235 -5.02 -2.42 16.02
C VAL A 235 -6.16 -2.43 17.05
N SER A 236 -6.67 -1.24 17.39
CA SER A 236 -7.80 -1.07 18.30
C SER A 236 -9.12 -1.41 17.61
N SER A 237 -9.87 -2.35 18.19
CA SER A 237 -11.22 -2.71 17.73
C SER A 237 -12.20 -1.53 17.82
N SER A 238 -12.07 -0.68 18.84
CA SER A 238 -12.88 0.52 19.00
C SER A 238 -12.64 1.53 17.85
N ARG A 239 -11.37 1.77 17.51
CA ARG A 239 -11.00 2.64 16.39
C ARG A 239 -11.43 2.06 15.04
N MET A 240 -11.26 0.74 14.86
CA MET A 240 -11.70 0.05 13.64
C MET A 240 -13.23 0.12 13.48
N ARG A 241 -13.99 -0.12 14.55
CA ARG A 241 -15.45 0.01 14.56
C ARG A 241 -15.89 1.41 14.14
N GLU A 242 -15.30 2.44 14.76
CA GLU A 242 -15.57 3.84 14.42
C GLU A 242 -15.26 4.16 12.96
N TRP A 243 -14.10 3.73 12.46
CA TRP A 243 -13.70 3.94 11.08
C TRP A 243 -14.65 3.25 10.09
N MET A 244 -15.01 1.99 10.37
CA MET A 244 -15.89 1.18 9.53
C MET A 244 -17.30 1.78 9.48
N ALA A 245 -17.88 2.11 10.63
CA ALA A 245 -19.21 2.73 10.69
C ALA A 245 -19.26 4.07 9.93
N TYR A 246 -18.23 4.92 10.12
CA TYR A 246 -18.12 6.19 9.40
C TYR A 246 -18.08 5.99 7.88
N HIS A 247 -17.17 5.13 7.39
CA HIS A 247 -16.97 5.00 5.95
C HIS A 247 -18.06 4.19 5.26
N ALA A 248 -18.70 3.24 5.95
CA ALA A 248 -19.90 2.57 5.42
C ALA A 248 -21.08 3.54 5.23
N TRP A 249 -21.21 4.55 6.09
CA TRP A 249 -22.18 5.64 5.92
C TRP A 249 -21.74 6.57 4.78
N PHE A 250 -20.49 7.03 4.81
CA PHE A 250 -19.93 7.99 3.86
C PHE A 250 -20.00 7.52 2.41
N PHE A 251 -19.65 6.26 2.14
CA PHE A 251 -19.65 5.67 0.81
C PHE A 251 -21.01 5.04 0.43
N GLY A 252 -22.06 5.18 1.23
CA GLY A 252 -23.38 4.63 0.89
C GLY A 252 -23.41 3.09 0.78
N GLU A 253 -24.45 2.53 0.17
CA GLU A 253 -24.71 1.08 0.17
C GLU A 253 -23.92 0.29 -0.87
N ARG A 254 -23.60 0.91 -2.01
CA ARG A 254 -22.87 0.29 -3.12
C ARG A 254 -21.36 0.45 -2.97
N SER A 255 -20.86 0.24 -1.75
CA SER A 255 -19.42 0.25 -1.48
C SER A 255 -18.92 -1.02 -0.82
N HIS A 256 -17.66 -1.34 -1.09
CA HIS A 256 -16.99 -2.52 -0.56
C HIS A 256 -15.60 -2.17 -0.03
N PHE A 257 -15.21 -2.82 1.06
CA PHE A 257 -13.99 -2.52 1.81
C PHE A 257 -13.10 -3.75 1.86
N VAL A 258 -11.86 -3.60 1.38
CA VAL A 258 -10.87 -4.67 1.37
C VAL A 258 -9.78 -4.33 2.38
N PHE A 259 -9.72 -5.13 3.45
CA PHE A 259 -8.67 -5.06 4.46
C PHE A 259 -7.66 -6.18 4.25
N HIS A 260 -6.40 -5.91 4.57
CA HIS A 260 -5.31 -6.86 4.43
C HIS A 260 -4.63 -7.08 5.77
N ASP A 261 -4.82 -8.26 6.36
CA ASP A 261 -4.30 -8.63 7.66
C ASP A 261 -2.84 -9.09 7.56
N ALA A 262 -1.91 -8.23 7.98
CA ALA A 262 -0.50 -8.56 8.15
C ALA A 262 -0.17 -8.95 9.61
N GLY A 263 -1.16 -9.40 10.39
CA GLY A 263 -1.06 -9.64 11.83
C GLY A 263 -1.64 -8.51 12.67
N GLY A 264 -2.39 -7.60 12.04
CA GLY A 264 -3.04 -6.46 12.70
C GLY A 264 -4.47 -6.71 13.15
N ILE A 265 -5.14 -7.72 12.59
CA ILE A 265 -6.53 -8.03 12.93
C ILE A 265 -6.55 -9.07 14.07
N SER A 266 -6.74 -8.59 15.29
CA SER A 266 -7.00 -9.44 16.46
C SER A 266 -8.40 -10.05 16.41
N ALA A 267 -8.74 -10.92 17.37
CA ALA A 267 -10.07 -11.50 17.49
C ALA A 267 -11.14 -10.41 17.69
N GLU A 268 -10.85 -9.38 18.51
CA GLU A 268 -11.75 -8.26 18.80
C GLU A 268 -11.91 -7.36 17.57
N VAL A 269 -10.84 -7.13 16.80
CA VAL A 269 -10.94 -6.39 15.53
C VAL A 269 -11.75 -7.19 14.51
N ARG A 270 -11.57 -8.51 14.46
CA ARG A 270 -12.37 -9.38 13.60
C ARG A 270 -13.85 -9.31 13.97
N GLU A 271 -14.16 -9.32 15.26
CA GLU A 271 -15.51 -9.28 15.79
C GLU A 271 -16.28 -8.02 15.36
N VAL A 272 -15.64 -6.85 15.38
CA VAL A 272 -16.28 -5.60 14.91
C VAL A 272 -16.45 -5.54 13.39
N LEU A 273 -15.65 -6.29 12.63
CA LEU A 273 -15.75 -6.40 11.17
C LEU A 273 -16.76 -7.47 10.73
N GLU A 274 -16.99 -8.50 11.53
CA GLU A 274 -17.84 -9.65 11.21
C GLU A 274 -19.26 -9.29 10.73
N PRO A 275 -20.01 -8.38 11.36
CA PRO A 275 -21.32 -7.96 10.85
C PRO A 275 -21.26 -7.40 9.42
N TRP A 276 -20.18 -6.68 9.08
CA TRP A 276 -19.97 -6.11 7.76
C TRP A 276 -19.51 -7.16 6.73
N ILE A 277 -18.74 -8.16 7.16
CA ILE A 277 -18.36 -9.32 6.35
C ILE A 277 -19.63 -10.12 5.99
N ARG A 278 -20.47 -10.44 6.98
CA ARG A 278 -21.76 -11.13 6.74
C ARG A 278 -22.69 -10.36 5.82
N ALA A 279 -22.65 -9.03 5.88
CA ALA A 279 -23.42 -8.15 4.99
C ALA A 279 -22.81 -8.02 3.58
N GLY A 280 -21.70 -8.71 3.27
CA GLY A 280 -21.02 -8.63 1.97
C GLY A 280 -20.32 -7.30 1.70
N ARG A 281 -20.14 -6.47 2.74
CA ARG A 281 -19.54 -5.12 2.63
C ARG A 281 -18.03 -5.15 2.82
N VAL A 282 -17.50 -6.17 3.50
CA VAL A 282 -16.09 -6.27 3.85
C VAL A 282 -15.50 -7.59 3.36
N THR A 283 -14.30 -7.51 2.78
CA THR A 283 -13.40 -8.64 2.58
C THR A 283 -12.15 -8.42 3.42
N VAL A 284 -11.74 -9.45 4.17
CA VAL A 284 -10.46 -9.47 4.90
C VAL A 284 -9.56 -10.49 4.24
N GLN A 285 -8.43 -10.06 3.69
CA GLN A 285 -7.41 -10.93 3.13
C GLN A 285 -6.31 -11.21 4.14
N ASP A 286 -6.02 -12.49 4.40
CA ASP A 286 -4.84 -12.88 5.18
C ASP A 286 -3.60 -12.73 4.28
N ILE A 287 -2.70 -11.84 4.68
CA ILE A 287 -1.43 -11.59 3.99
C ILE A 287 -0.23 -11.86 4.90
N ARG A 288 -0.39 -12.50 6.05
CA ARG A 288 0.66 -12.63 7.09
C ARG A 288 1.97 -13.25 6.56
N ASP A 289 1.87 -14.14 5.60
CA ASP A 289 3.02 -14.79 4.94
C ASP A 289 3.95 -13.78 4.22
N GLN A 290 3.48 -12.55 3.95
CA GLN A 290 4.31 -11.45 3.44
C GLN A 290 5.53 -11.16 4.32
N ALA A 291 5.46 -11.47 5.62
CA ALA A 291 6.53 -11.19 6.58
C ALA A 291 7.84 -11.93 6.26
N GLN A 292 7.79 -12.97 5.41
CA GLN A 292 8.96 -13.69 4.92
C GLN A 292 9.82 -12.84 3.95
N TYR A 293 9.24 -11.79 3.38
CA TYR A 293 9.87 -10.97 2.34
C TYR A 293 10.06 -9.54 2.84
N ASP A 294 11.31 -9.17 3.13
CA ASP A 294 11.65 -7.84 3.64
C ASP A 294 11.54 -6.75 2.55
N GLY A 295 10.33 -6.20 2.39
CA GLY A 295 10.04 -5.02 1.58
C GLY A 295 9.59 -3.82 2.43
N TYR A 296 9.17 -2.72 1.81
CA TYR A 296 8.81 -1.49 2.53
C TYR A 296 7.49 -1.64 3.32
N TYR A 297 7.52 -1.31 4.61
CA TYR A 297 6.35 -1.19 5.50
C TYR A 297 5.30 -2.31 5.31
N TYR A 298 5.65 -3.52 5.76
CA TYR A 298 4.80 -4.73 5.61
C TYR A 298 4.29 -4.94 4.17
N ASN A 299 5.18 -4.67 3.21
CA ASN A 299 4.94 -4.78 1.77
C ASN A 299 3.75 -3.95 1.27
N GLN A 300 3.43 -2.80 1.88
CA GLN A 300 2.22 -2.02 1.53
C GLN A 300 2.08 -1.70 0.03
N PHE A 301 3.17 -1.41 -0.68
CA PHE A 301 3.14 -1.16 -2.12
C PHE A 301 2.70 -2.40 -2.91
N LEU A 302 3.10 -3.60 -2.48
CA LEU A 302 2.65 -4.85 -3.10
C LEU A 302 1.15 -5.02 -2.89
N ILE A 303 0.70 -4.81 -1.65
CA ILE A 303 -0.68 -5.03 -1.23
C ILE A 303 -1.66 -4.08 -1.94
N VAL A 304 -1.33 -2.79 -2.06
CA VAL A 304 -2.20 -1.85 -2.80
C VAL A 304 -2.26 -2.16 -4.30
N ASN A 305 -1.18 -2.68 -4.90
CA ASN A 305 -1.20 -3.12 -6.31
C ASN A 305 -1.97 -4.42 -6.51
N ASP A 306 -1.85 -5.35 -5.57
CA ASP A 306 -2.63 -6.57 -5.57
C ASP A 306 -4.14 -6.25 -5.49
N CYS A 307 -4.55 -5.38 -4.57
CA CYS A 307 -5.94 -4.92 -4.45
C CYS A 307 -6.41 -4.17 -5.71
N LEU A 308 -5.61 -3.23 -6.24
CA LEU A 308 -5.91 -2.51 -7.47
C LEU A 308 -6.23 -3.48 -8.61
N HIS A 309 -5.38 -4.47 -8.84
CA HIS A 309 -5.51 -5.35 -10.00
C HIS A 309 -6.58 -6.43 -9.81
N ARG A 310 -6.78 -6.92 -8.58
CA ARG A 310 -7.86 -7.85 -8.24
C ARG A 310 -9.24 -7.23 -8.45
N TYR A 311 -9.39 -5.95 -8.12
CA TYR A 311 -10.66 -5.23 -8.14
C TYR A 311 -10.72 -4.13 -9.21
N ARG A 312 -9.85 -4.21 -10.23
CA ARG A 312 -9.67 -3.18 -11.27
C ARG A 312 -10.97 -2.74 -11.94
N HIS A 313 -11.92 -3.66 -12.06
CA HIS A 313 -13.23 -3.46 -12.69
C HIS A 313 -14.39 -3.80 -11.74
N ALA A 314 -14.19 -3.57 -10.44
CA ALA A 314 -15.22 -3.81 -9.42
C ALA A 314 -15.98 -2.54 -9.02
N ALA A 315 -15.42 -1.36 -9.27
CA ALA A 315 -16.01 -0.08 -8.88
C ALA A 315 -15.72 1.05 -9.87
N GLU A 316 -16.51 2.12 -9.81
CA GLU A 316 -16.26 3.35 -10.57
C GLU A 316 -15.03 4.09 -10.01
N TRP A 317 -14.95 4.20 -8.68
CA TRP A 317 -13.85 4.84 -7.97
C TRP A 317 -13.28 3.92 -6.89
N THR A 318 -11.95 3.79 -6.87
CA THR A 318 -11.20 3.10 -5.81
C THR A 318 -10.44 4.11 -4.97
N PHE A 319 -10.61 4.05 -3.66
CA PHE A 319 -9.97 4.92 -2.68
C PHE A 319 -8.84 4.20 -1.96
N PHE A 320 -7.72 4.90 -1.79
CA PHE A 320 -6.53 4.43 -1.09
C PHE A 320 -6.21 5.41 0.04
N PHE A 321 -6.47 4.98 1.28
CA PHE A 321 -6.23 5.74 2.50
C PHE A 321 -6.14 4.80 3.72
N ASP A 322 -5.69 5.30 4.85
CA ASP A 322 -5.38 4.49 6.03
C ASP A 322 -6.55 4.47 7.04
N VAL A 323 -6.54 3.51 7.96
CA VAL A 323 -7.65 3.28 8.93
C VAL A 323 -7.67 4.26 10.11
N ASP A 324 -6.76 5.23 10.14
CA ASP A 324 -6.77 6.40 11.03
C ASP A 324 -7.10 7.71 10.30
N GLU A 325 -7.56 7.61 9.06
CA GLU A 325 -7.93 8.73 8.20
C GLU A 325 -9.42 8.70 7.84
N TYR A 326 -10.07 9.87 7.90
CA TYR A 326 -11.51 10.02 7.70
C TYR A 326 -11.80 11.01 6.58
N ILE A 327 -12.32 10.53 5.46
CA ILE A 327 -12.65 11.38 4.31
C ILE A 327 -13.84 12.28 4.64
N TYR A 328 -13.73 13.57 4.38
CA TYR A 328 -14.71 14.58 4.75
C TYR A 328 -15.01 15.54 3.60
N LEU A 329 -16.29 15.90 3.45
CA LEU A 329 -16.80 16.81 2.43
C LEU A 329 -17.19 18.15 3.07
N PRO A 330 -16.50 19.26 2.74
CA PRO A 330 -16.89 20.61 3.16
C PRO A 330 -18.22 21.06 2.53
N ASP A 331 -18.81 22.09 3.14
CA ASP A 331 -19.86 22.95 2.57
C ASP A 331 -21.14 22.22 2.09
N GLY A 332 -21.46 21.06 2.70
CA GLY A 332 -22.66 20.30 2.37
C GLY A 332 -22.60 19.56 1.04
N ASN A 333 -21.42 19.44 0.42
CA ASN A 333 -21.22 18.63 -0.78
C ASN A 333 -21.56 17.16 -0.51
N THR A 334 -22.04 16.46 -1.55
CA THR A 334 -22.16 15.00 -1.52
C THR A 334 -20.99 14.36 -2.27
N LEU A 335 -20.71 13.08 -2.00
CA LEU A 335 -19.61 12.38 -2.67
C LEU A 335 -19.90 12.27 -4.17
N GLU A 336 -21.16 12.01 -4.53
CA GLU A 336 -21.64 11.93 -5.90
C GLU A 336 -21.42 13.24 -6.65
N SER A 337 -21.75 14.39 -6.04
CA SER A 337 -21.56 15.69 -6.69
C SER A 337 -20.08 16.01 -6.91
N VAL A 338 -19.22 15.67 -5.95
CA VAL A 338 -17.76 15.89 -6.07
C VAL A 338 -17.16 14.98 -7.14
N LEU A 339 -17.54 13.70 -7.17
CA LEU A 339 -17.03 12.75 -8.17
C LEU A 339 -17.56 13.03 -9.57
N ALA A 340 -18.77 13.57 -9.70
CA ALA A 340 -19.31 14.06 -10.97
C ALA A 340 -18.50 15.27 -11.47
N GLU A 341 -18.16 16.21 -10.59
CA GLU A 341 -17.28 17.34 -10.95
C GLU A 341 -15.88 16.87 -11.37
N PHE A 342 -15.39 15.78 -10.78
CA PHE A 342 -14.06 15.24 -11.05
C PHE A 342 -14.03 14.16 -12.16
N SER A 343 -15.12 13.91 -12.86
CA SER A 343 -15.24 12.78 -13.80
C SER A 343 -14.27 12.82 -14.98
N ASP A 344 -13.80 14.01 -15.36
CA ASP A 344 -12.81 14.22 -16.43
C ASP A 344 -11.38 13.81 -16.02
N TYR A 345 -11.17 13.52 -14.74
CA TYR A 345 -9.90 13.07 -14.18
C TYR A 345 -9.96 11.58 -13.89
N THR A 346 -8.81 10.92 -14.10
CA THR A 346 -8.66 9.51 -13.72
C THR A 346 -8.32 9.36 -12.25
N GLN A 347 -7.65 10.35 -11.67
CA GLN A 347 -7.23 10.35 -10.27
C GLN A 347 -7.39 11.75 -9.68
N PHE A 348 -7.71 11.83 -8.41
CA PHE A 348 -7.55 13.06 -7.64
C PHE A 348 -6.93 12.77 -6.27
N THR A 349 -6.06 13.67 -5.82
CA THR A 349 -5.46 13.59 -4.47
C THR A 349 -6.29 14.40 -3.48
N ILE A 350 -6.41 13.91 -2.24
CA ILE A 350 -7.17 14.47 -1.13
C ILE A 350 -6.16 15.01 -0.11
N GLU A 351 -6.37 16.23 0.36
CA GLU A 351 -5.49 16.89 1.30
C GLU A 351 -5.79 16.53 2.76
N GLN A 352 -4.72 16.48 3.57
CA GLN A 352 -4.77 16.13 4.97
C GLN A 352 -5.11 17.31 5.88
N ASN A 353 -6.01 17.06 6.83
CA ASN A 353 -6.22 17.79 8.07
C ASN A 353 -5.67 16.98 9.25
N PRO A 354 -4.43 17.26 9.72
CA PRO A 354 -3.86 16.52 10.85
C PRO A 354 -4.55 16.90 12.15
N MET A 355 -4.99 15.88 12.89
CA MET A 355 -5.60 16.03 14.19
C MET A 355 -4.60 15.69 15.29
N SER A 356 -4.74 16.37 16.43
CA SER A 356 -4.06 15.96 17.64
C SER A 356 -4.52 14.58 18.07
N SER A 357 -3.59 13.77 18.57
CA SER A 357 -3.85 12.45 19.12
C SER A 357 -3.92 12.43 20.66
N VAL A 358 -3.92 13.62 21.28
CA VAL A 358 -3.88 13.77 22.75
C VAL A 358 -4.75 14.88 23.33
N LEU A 359 -4.99 15.96 22.57
CA LEU A 359 -5.62 17.17 23.08
C LEU A 359 -7.14 17.01 23.13
N CYS A 360 -7.72 17.21 24.31
CA CYS A 360 -9.16 17.24 24.53
C CYS A 360 -9.55 18.44 25.39
N LEU A 361 -10.85 18.74 25.45
CA LEU A 361 -11.35 19.81 26.32
C LEU A 361 -11.48 19.30 27.76
N ASN A 362 -11.22 20.17 28.73
CA ASN A 362 -11.52 19.92 30.12
C ASN A 362 -13.00 20.24 30.38
N ASP A 363 -13.86 19.26 30.10
CA ASP A 363 -15.31 19.38 30.26
C ASP A 363 -15.81 18.17 31.04
N SER A 364 -16.22 18.41 32.30
CA SER A 364 -16.68 17.39 33.24
C SER A 364 -17.99 16.71 32.82
N THR A 365 -18.70 17.24 31.81
CA THR A 365 -19.91 16.63 31.27
C THR A 365 -19.61 15.55 30.21
N GLN A 366 -18.38 15.47 29.72
CA GLN A 366 -17.98 14.52 28.68
C GLN A 366 -17.63 13.16 29.28
N GLY A 367 -18.22 12.09 28.73
CA GLY A 367 -17.85 10.71 29.02
C GLY A 367 -16.78 10.19 28.08
N TYR A 368 -15.57 10.77 28.09
CA TYR A 368 -14.52 10.48 27.10
C TYR A 368 -14.23 8.99 26.82
N PRO A 369 -14.20 8.10 27.83
CA PRO A 369 -13.99 6.67 27.58
C PRO A 369 -15.04 6.01 26.68
N ARG A 370 -16.25 6.59 26.61
CA ARG A 370 -17.37 6.10 25.77
C ARG A 370 -17.47 6.82 24.43
N GLN A 371 -16.64 7.84 24.21
CA GLN A 371 -16.67 8.64 22.99
C GLN A 371 -15.72 8.06 21.94
N TRP A 372 -16.14 8.21 20.69
CA TRP A 372 -15.29 7.95 19.53
C TRP A 372 -14.09 8.92 19.50
N GLY A 373 -12.99 8.54 18.88
CA GLY A 373 -11.81 9.40 18.79
C GLY A 373 -12.10 10.68 18.03
N PHE A 374 -12.80 10.65 16.89
CA PHE A 374 -13.19 11.89 16.20
C PHE A 374 -14.28 12.70 16.93
N GLU A 375 -14.92 12.14 17.96
CA GLU A 375 -15.87 12.84 18.84
C GLU A 375 -15.16 13.66 19.93
N LYS A 376 -13.94 13.27 20.32
CA LYS A 376 -13.17 13.87 21.42
C LYS A 376 -11.88 14.59 21.03
N LEU A 377 -11.21 14.13 19.98
CA LEU A 377 -9.98 14.74 19.45
C LEU A 377 -10.33 15.85 18.46
N LEU A 378 -10.57 17.05 19.01
CA LEU A 378 -11.18 18.17 18.27
C LEU A 378 -10.19 19.29 17.92
N PHE A 379 -8.89 19.00 17.95
CA PHE A 379 -7.85 20.00 17.73
C PHE A 379 -7.04 19.67 16.49
N ARG A 380 -7.16 20.50 15.45
CA ARG A 380 -6.49 20.35 14.15
C ARG A 380 -5.24 21.21 14.09
N GLU A 381 -4.15 20.67 13.56
CA GLU A 381 -2.93 21.43 13.30
C GLU A 381 -3.18 22.51 12.24
N SER A 382 -2.80 23.76 12.51
CA SER A 382 -3.20 24.92 11.70
C SER A 382 -2.13 25.53 10.80
N ARG A 383 -0.93 24.92 10.72
CA ARG A 383 0.13 25.43 9.84
C ARG A 383 -0.28 25.32 8.37
N THR A 384 -0.06 26.39 7.63
CA THR A 384 -0.27 26.50 6.17
C THR A 384 1.07 26.46 5.43
N ASN A 385 1.04 26.33 4.10
CA ASN A 385 2.22 26.34 3.23
C ASN A 385 3.26 25.24 3.55
N ILE A 386 2.81 24.11 4.09
CA ILE A 386 3.65 22.93 4.30
C ILE A 386 3.19 21.80 3.39
N ARG A 387 4.16 21.07 2.83
CA ARG A 387 3.87 19.85 2.08
C ARG A 387 3.36 18.80 3.07
N ARG A 388 2.13 18.33 2.86
CA ARG A 388 1.55 17.21 3.61
C ARG A 388 1.40 16.00 2.70
N ASP A 389 1.42 14.83 3.31
CA ASP A 389 1.06 13.61 2.62
C ASP A 389 -0.40 13.68 2.18
N ARG A 390 -0.67 13.03 1.06
CA ARG A 390 -1.98 13.01 0.43
C ARG A 390 -2.44 11.58 0.29
N LYS A 391 -3.75 11.42 0.24
CA LYS A 391 -4.41 10.19 -0.17
C LYS A 391 -5.16 10.45 -1.45
N TYR A 392 -5.79 9.45 -2.05
CA TYR A 392 -6.36 9.63 -3.38
C TYR A 392 -7.48 8.66 -3.67
N ALA A 393 -8.27 9.03 -4.67
CA ALA A 393 -9.15 8.10 -5.36
C ALA A 393 -8.76 8.04 -6.84
N ILE A 394 -9.03 6.89 -7.45
CA ILE A 394 -8.66 6.59 -8.83
C ILE A 394 -9.71 5.73 -9.50
N GLN A 395 -9.93 5.96 -10.79
CA GLN A 395 -10.64 5.04 -11.67
C GLN A 395 -9.70 3.86 -12.01
N ALA A 396 -9.76 2.79 -11.22
CA ALA A 396 -8.80 1.67 -11.26
C ALA A 396 -8.62 1.05 -12.67
N LYS A 397 -9.69 1.02 -13.49
CA LYS A 397 -9.65 0.56 -14.89
C LYS A 397 -8.54 1.22 -15.72
N ASN A 398 -8.19 2.47 -15.42
CA ASN A 398 -7.20 3.28 -16.14
C ASN A 398 -5.78 3.23 -15.53
N ALA A 399 -5.56 2.43 -14.48
CA ALA A 399 -4.29 2.34 -13.76
C ALA A 399 -3.50 1.06 -14.12
N PHE A 400 -2.19 1.19 -14.29
CA PHE A 400 -1.28 0.06 -14.55
C PHE A 400 -0.49 -0.38 -13.32
N ALA A 401 -0.36 0.49 -12.33
CA ALA A 401 0.15 0.22 -11.00
C ALA A 401 -0.27 1.38 -10.08
N THR A 402 -0.03 1.29 -8.78
CA THR A 402 -0.34 2.36 -7.84
C THR A 402 0.63 2.49 -6.68
N GLY A 403 0.71 3.68 -6.09
CA GLY A 403 1.47 3.97 -4.87
C GLY A 403 0.57 4.21 -3.65
N VAL A 404 1.18 4.55 -2.51
CA VAL A 404 0.45 4.77 -1.24
C VAL A 404 -0.23 6.14 -1.18
N HIS A 405 0.34 7.15 -1.84
CA HIS A 405 -0.15 8.54 -1.81
C HIS A 405 -0.73 9.03 -3.14
N MET A 406 -0.36 8.37 -4.24
CA MET A 406 -0.89 8.58 -5.59
C MET A 406 -0.37 7.48 -6.51
N SER A 407 -0.98 7.34 -7.69
CA SER A 407 -0.38 6.63 -8.82
C SER A 407 0.29 7.59 -9.81
N GLU A 408 1.45 7.18 -10.32
CA GLU A 408 2.13 7.76 -11.48
C GLU A 408 1.94 6.91 -12.75
N ASN A 409 1.32 5.74 -12.63
CA ASN A 409 1.19 4.75 -13.70
C ASN A 409 -0.25 4.67 -14.19
N VAL A 410 -0.79 5.79 -14.70
CA VAL A 410 -2.19 5.93 -15.09
C VAL A 410 -2.34 6.50 -16.50
N VAL A 411 -3.44 6.20 -17.16
CA VAL A 411 -3.89 6.91 -18.37
C VAL A 411 -4.91 7.97 -17.95
N GLY A 412 -4.70 9.22 -18.34
CA GLY A 412 -5.63 10.32 -18.08
C GLY A 412 -5.03 11.42 -17.21
N LYS A 413 -5.85 12.41 -16.85
CA LYS A 413 -5.44 13.57 -16.06
C LYS A 413 -5.54 13.27 -14.56
N THR A 414 -4.70 13.95 -13.78
CA THR A 414 -4.73 13.94 -12.31
C THR A 414 -5.09 15.32 -11.77
N LEU A 415 -6.00 15.38 -10.80
CA LEU A 415 -6.38 16.59 -10.07
C LEU A 415 -5.72 16.64 -8.68
N HIS A 416 -5.13 17.78 -8.35
CA HIS A 416 -4.42 17.97 -7.07
C HIS A 416 -5.01 19.06 -6.17
N LYS A 417 -5.80 19.98 -6.70
CA LYS A 417 -6.41 21.07 -5.92
C LYS A 417 -7.85 20.66 -5.62
N THR A 418 -8.06 20.10 -4.44
CA THR A 418 -9.31 19.46 -4.02
C THR A 418 -9.78 19.92 -2.65
N GLU A 419 -8.97 20.70 -1.94
CA GLU A 419 -9.13 21.10 -0.54
C GLU A 419 -10.46 21.80 -0.21
N THR A 420 -11.08 22.45 -1.19
CA THR A 420 -12.40 23.10 -1.07
C THR A 420 -13.57 22.15 -1.31
N LYS A 421 -13.32 20.93 -1.77
CA LYS A 421 -14.33 19.94 -2.19
C LYS A 421 -14.25 18.64 -1.41
N ILE A 422 -13.05 18.21 -1.03
CA ILE A 422 -12.79 16.98 -0.29
C ILE A 422 -11.46 17.07 0.44
N ARG A 423 -11.43 16.56 1.67
CA ARG A 423 -10.26 16.51 2.56
C ARG A 423 -10.33 15.25 3.40
N TYR A 424 -9.28 14.93 4.15
CA TYR A 424 -9.36 13.87 5.15
C TYR A 424 -8.79 14.31 6.50
N TYR A 425 -9.43 13.89 7.58
CA TYR A 425 -8.96 14.09 8.94
C TYR A 425 -8.04 12.93 9.32
N HIS A 426 -6.79 13.22 9.69
CA HIS A 426 -5.79 12.20 10.02
C HIS A 426 -5.52 12.22 11.51
N TYR A 427 -5.96 11.16 12.21
CA TYR A 427 -5.79 10.95 13.65
C TYR A 427 -4.54 10.10 13.91
N HIS A 428 -3.39 10.65 13.55
CA HIS A 428 -2.11 9.93 13.54
C HIS A 428 -1.78 9.31 14.90
N ASN A 429 -1.26 8.08 14.91
CA ASN A 429 -0.90 7.33 16.12
C ASN A 429 -2.07 7.09 17.10
N THR A 430 -3.31 7.00 16.61
CA THR A 430 -4.46 6.62 17.46
C THR A 430 -4.91 5.18 17.26
N ILE A 431 -4.62 4.58 16.11
CA ILE A 431 -5.15 3.26 15.71
C ILE A 431 -4.63 2.10 16.57
N THR A 432 -3.45 2.24 17.18
CA THR A 432 -2.83 1.22 18.06
C THR A 432 -2.91 1.55 19.54
N VAL A 433 -3.59 2.64 19.91
CA VAL A 433 -3.75 3.07 21.30
C VAL A 433 -5.06 2.51 21.86
N HIS A 434 -4.97 1.76 22.95
CA HIS A 434 -6.12 1.11 23.60
C HIS A 434 -6.56 1.85 24.86
N GLU A 435 -5.70 2.72 25.41
CA GLU A 435 -6.00 3.59 26.52
C GLU A 435 -6.79 4.84 26.09
N GLU A 436 -7.17 5.67 27.05
CA GLU A 436 -7.80 6.95 26.78
C GLU A 436 -6.88 7.87 25.95
N LEU A 437 -7.41 8.35 24.82
CA LEU A 437 -6.71 9.25 23.90
C LEU A 437 -6.55 10.66 24.51
N CYS A 438 -7.53 11.12 25.29
CA CYS A 438 -7.52 12.40 25.98
C CYS A 438 -6.51 12.43 27.12
N ARG A 439 -5.24 12.71 26.77
CA ARG A 439 -4.11 12.75 27.71
C ARG A 439 -3.71 14.16 28.11
N GLU A 440 -4.16 15.17 27.35
CA GLU A 440 -3.85 16.57 27.56
C GLU A 440 -5.14 17.39 27.55
N MET A 441 -5.55 17.87 28.72
CA MET A 441 -6.81 18.58 28.91
C MET A 441 -6.64 20.09 28.76
N LEU A 442 -7.37 20.68 27.83
CA LEU A 442 -7.35 22.11 27.52
C LEU A 442 -8.56 22.83 28.12
N PRO A 443 -8.42 24.06 28.62
CA PRO A 443 -9.55 24.83 29.12
C PRO A 443 -10.58 25.11 28.01
N ALA A 444 -11.84 25.36 28.38
CA ALA A 444 -12.90 25.68 27.42
C ALA A 444 -12.56 26.87 26.49
N SER A 445 -11.75 27.82 26.97
CA SER A 445 -11.27 28.96 26.18
C SER A 445 -10.37 28.57 25.00
N ALA A 446 -9.86 27.33 24.95
CA ALA A 446 -9.12 26.81 23.80
C ALA A 446 -9.97 26.63 22.54
N LYS A 447 -11.31 26.65 22.66
CA LYS A 447 -12.21 26.63 21.49
C LYS A 447 -12.03 27.86 20.58
N GLU A 448 -11.67 29.00 21.17
CA GLU A 448 -11.59 30.29 20.48
C GLU A 448 -10.15 30.75 20.24
N LYS A 449 -9.16 29.98 20.70
CA LYS A 449 -7.75 30.36 20.70
C LYS A 449 -6.88 29.32 20.01
N VAL A 450 -5.81 29.79 19.36
CA VAL A 450 -4.75 28.90 18.90
C VAL A 450 -4.02 28.35 20.12
N THR A 451 -3.99 27.02 20.24
CA THR A 451 -3.26 26.31 21.30
C THR A 451 -1.91 25.85 20.78
N LEU A 452 -0.83 26.12 21.50
CA LEU A 452 0.49 25.59 21.18
C LEU A 452 0.73 24.31 21.98
N TYR A 453 0.94 23.19 21.30
CA TYR A 453 1.34 21.92 21.90
C TYR A 453 2.59 21.40 21.20
N LYS A 454 3.65 21.12 21.95
CA LYS A 454 4.97 20.71 21.41
C LYS A 454 5.45 21.61 20.25
N LYS A 455 5.27 22.93 20.39
CA LYS A 455 5.61 23.97 19.39
C LYS A 455 4.79 23.91 18.09
N LEU A 456 3.71 23.12 18.05
CA LEU A 456 2.78 23.09 16.92
C LEU A 456 1.49 23.84 17.27
N PRO A 457 0.97 24.68 16.35
CA PRO A 457 -0.29 25.37 16.56
C PRO A 457 -1.48 24.48 16.21
N PHE A 458 -2.44 24.44 17.12
CA PHE A 458 -3.70 23.72 16.99
C PHE A 458 -4.89 24.67 17.13
N VAL A 459 -5.93 24.42 16.35
CA VAL A 459 -7.21 25.14 16.41
C VAL A 459 -8.34 24.14 16.62
N TYR A 460 -9.40 24.58 17.29
CA TYR A 460 -10.59 23.76 17.49
C TYR A 460 -11.32 23.53 16.17
N ASP A 461 -11.69 22.27 15.91
CA ASP A 461 -12.40 21.81 14.72
C ASP A 461 -13.33 20.66 15.11
N ASP A 462 -14.64 20.93 15.12
CA ASP A 462 -15.69 19.97 15.49
C ASP A 462 -16.45 19.42 14.29
N SER A 463 -15.90 19.57 13.09
CA SER A 463 -16.59 19.18 11.84
C SER A 463 -16.97 17.70 11.84
N MET A 464 -16.05 16.83 12.25
CA MET A 464 -16.30 15.39 12.37
C MET A 464 -17.24 15.06 13.54
N LYS A 465 -17.15 15.78 14.66
CA LYS A 465 -18.00 15.56 15.85
C LYS A 465 -19.49 15.73 15.53
N LYS A 466 -19.82 16.67 14.64
CA LYS A 466 -21.22 16.92 14.21
C LYS A 466 -21.87 15.71 13.54
N LEU A 467 -21.08 14.77 13.01
CA LEU A 467 -21.58 13.57 12.31
C LEU A 467 -21.82 12.37 13.24
N VAL A 468 -21.33 12.41 14.49
CA VAL A 468 -21.30 11.26 15.41
C VAL A 468 -22.67 10.62 15.58
N ASN A 469 -23.70 11.41 15.89
CA ASN A 469 -25.04 10.87 16.15
C ASN A 469 -25.62 10.20 14.91
N THR A 470 -25.51 10.86 13.76
CA THR A 470 -25.94 10.32 12.46
C THR A 470 -25.30 8.96 12.17
N ILE A 471 -23.99 8.84 12.41
CA ILE A 471 -23.26 7.61 12.11
C ILE A 471 -23.58 6.49 13.11
N LYS A 472 -23.68 6.80 14.42
CA LYS A 472 -24.08 5.82 15.43
C LYS A 472 -25.50 5.29 15.17
N GLU A 473 -26.42 6.16 14.75
CA GLU A 473 -27.76 5.74 14.34
C GLU A 473 -27.74 4.89 13.06
N PHE A 474 -26.91 5.25 12.07
CA PHE A 474 -26.72 4.46 10.86
C PHE A 474 -26.17 3.06 11.17
N GLU A 475 -25.13 2.96 12.01
CA GLU A 475 -24.55 1.68 12.44
C GLU A 475 -25.63 0.80 13.07
N GLN A 476 -26.39 1.33 14.04
CA GLN A 476 -27.48 0.60 14.70
C GLN A 476 -28.55 0.12 13.72
N LYS A 477 -28.94 0.95 12.76
CA LYS A 477 -29.93 0.58 11.73
C LYS A 477 -29.39 -0.48 10.77
N LYS A 478 -28.09 -0.43 10.43
CA LYS A 478 -27.49 -1.26 9.38
C LYS A 478 -27.07 -2.65 9.88
N ILE A 479 -26.43 -2.75 11.04
CA ILE A 479 -25.93 -4.02 11.60
C ILE A 479 -26.74 -4.52 12.80
N GLY A 480 -27.69 -3.72 13.30
CA GLY A 480 -28.62 -4.11 14.35
C GLY A 480 -28.13 -3.80 15.77
N THR A 481 -29.08 -3.52 16.67
CA THR A 481 -28.80 -3.06 18.04
C THR A 481 -28.08 -4.09 18.90
N LYS A 482 -28.26 -5.39 18.64
CA LYS A 482 -27.58 -6.46 19.41
C LYS A 482 -26.08 -6.43 19.15
N ASP A 483 -25.69 -6.36 17.88
CA ASP A 483 -24.28 -6.29 17.47
C ASP A 483 -23.65 -5.01 18.02
N VAL A 484 -24.31 -3.85 17.88
CA VAL A 484 -23.81 -2.57 18.44
C VAL A 484 -23.61 -2.63 19.96
N LYS A 485 -24.56 -3.19 20.71
CA LYS A 485 -24.47 -3.31 22.18
C LYS A 485 -23.36 -4.24 22.63
N HIS A 486 -22.99 -5.21 21.80
CA HIS A 486 -21.90 -6.14 22.10
C HIS A 486 -20.54 -5.43 22.18
N PHE A 487 -20.39 -4.34 21.42
CA PHE A 487 -19.15 -3.58 21.29
C PHE A 487 -19.07 -2.34 22.18
N SER A 488 -20.07 -2.09 23.04
CA SER A 488 -20.31 -0.82 23.73
C SER A 488 -19.91 -0.79 25.20
#